data_AF-A0A2G9N232-F1
#
_entry.id   AF-A0A2G9N232-F1
#
_cell.length_a   1.000
_cell.length_b   1.000
_cell.length_c   1.000
_cell.angle_alpha   90.00
_cell.angle_beta   90.00
_cell.angle_gamma   90.00
#
_symmetry.space_group_name_H-M   'P 1'
#
loop_
_entity.id
_entity.type
_entity.pdbx_description
1 polymer ?
#
loop_
_entity_poly.entity_id
_entity_poly.type
_entity_poly.pdbx_seq_one_letter_code
_entity_poly.pdbx_strand_id
1 'polypeptide(L)'
;MLSYTNAVIALIVIAGIALLGSAILTLGETPEKIELQKPALQNTPENFQQFASAELEDKCAVPPGQDPEKWKEHLGHHPDLYAECL
;
A
#
# COMPACT_ATOMS: atom_id res chain seq x y z
N MET A 1 -12.78 -51.65 -28.07
CA MET A 1 -11.33 -51.83 -27.80
C MET A 1 -10.62 -50.63 -28.40
N LEU A 2 -10.11 -49.71 -27.58
CA LEU A 2 -9.23 -48.66 -28.12
C LEU A 2 -7.97 -49.33 -28.64
N SER A 3 -7.62 -49.10 -29.91
CA SER A 3 -6.32 -49.53 -30.42
C SER A 3 -5.22 -48.89 -29.57
N TYR A 4 -4.17 -49.65 -29.24
CA TYR A 4 -3.02 -49.18 -28.47
C TYR A 4 -2.48 -47.85 -29.01
N THR A 5 -2.48 -47.69 -30.34
CA THR A 5 -2.12 -46.45 -31.03
C THR A 5 -2.99 -45.25 -30.62
N ASN A 6 -4.30 -45.42 -30.48
CA ASN A 6 -5.22 -44.36 -30.08
C ASN A 6 -5.04 -43.98 -28.60
N ALA A 7 -4.71 -44.95 -27.75
CA ALA A 7 -4.41 -44.70 -26.35
C ALA A 7 -3.10 -43.90 -26.18
N VAL A 8 -2.06 -44.22 -26.95
CA VAL A 8 -0.79 -43.50 -26.94
C VAL A 8 -0.96 -42.06 -27.46
N ILE A 9 -1.70 -41.86 -28.55
CA ILE A 9 -1.97 -40.52 -29.09
C ILE A 9 -2.74 -39.66 -28.07
N ALA A 10 -3.76 -40.21 -27.40
CA ALA A 10 -4.52 -39.49 -26.39
C ALA A 10 -3.65 -39.05 -25.21
N LEU A 11 -2.73 -39.90 -24.75
CA LEU A 11 -1.81 -39.57 -23.66
C LEU A 11 -0.83 -38.44 -24.02
N ILE A 12 -0.31 -38.44 -25.25
CA ILE A 12 0.61 -37.39 -25.73
C ILE A 12 -0.12 -36.03 -25.80
N VAL A 13 -1.37 -36.01 -26.27
CA VAL A 13 -2.17 -34.78 -26.36
C VAL A 13 -2.46 -34.22 -24.97
N ILE A 14 -2.86 -35.06 -24.01
CA ILE A 14 -3.13 -34.64 -22.63
C ILE A 14 -1.87 -34.08 -21.97
N ALA A 15 -0.73 -34.76 -22.14
CA ALA A 15 0.55 -34.28 -21.61
C ALA A 15 0.96 -32.92 -22.22
N GLY A 16 0.74 -32.74 -23.54
CA GLY A 16 1.00 -31.47 -24.21
C GLY A 16 0.13 -30.32 -23.71
N ILE A 17 -1.17 -30.56 -23.49
CA ILE A 17 -2.09 -29.55 -22.95
C ILE A 17 -1.72 -29.18 -21.51
N ALA A 18 -1.34 -30.17 -20.68
CA ALA A 18 -0.92 -29.93 -19.30
C ALA A 18 0.34 -29.05 -19.21
N LEU A 19 1.32 -29.28 -20.09
CA LEU A 19 2.55 -28.49 -20.17
C LEU A 19 2.32 -27.05 -20.65
N LEU A 20 1.43 -26.86 -21.64
CA LEU A 20 1.07 -25.53 -22.13
C LEU A 20 0.25 -24.75 -21.10
N GLY A 21 -0.67 -25.42 -20.41
CA GLY A 21 -1.48 -24.80 -19.36
C GLY A 21 -0.65 -24.31 -18.17
N SER A 22 0.34 -25.08 -17.73
CA SER A 22 1.21 -24.69 -16.62
C SER A 22 2.12 -23.50 -16.96
N ALA A 23 2.62 -23.41 -18.20
CA ALA A 23 3.43 -22.28 -18.65
C ALA A 23 2.66 -20.95 -18.71
N ILE A 24 1.36 -21.00 -19.02
CA ILE A 24 0.49 -19.79 -19.03
C ILE A 24 0.21 -19.32 -17.60
N LEU A 25 0.00 -20.26 -16.66
CA LEU A 25 -0.24 -19.92 -15.25
C LEU A 25 0.99 -19.25 -14.62
N THR A 26 2.20 -19.75 -14.89
CA THR A 26 3.43 -19.17 -14.34
C THR A 26 3.83 -17.84 -14.98
N LEU A 27 3.40 -17.54 -16.21
CA LEU A 27 3.59 -16.22 -16.82
C LEU A 27 2.54 -15.18 -16.37
N GLY A 28 1.42 -15.63 -15.78
CA GLY A 28 0.33 -14.77 -15.29
C GLY A 28 0.53 -14.26 -13.87
N GLU A 29 1.46 -14.83 -13.11
CA GLU A 29 1.82 -14.36 -11.77
C GLU A 29 2.70 -13.10 -11.88
N THR A 30 2.05 -11.96 -12.09
CA THR A 30 2.69 -10.67 -11.77
C THR A 30 3.10 -10.68 -10.31
N PRO A 31 4.32 -10.23 -9.95
CA PRO A 31 4.70 -10.10 -8.55
C PRO A 31 3.64 -9.25 -7.85
N GLU A 32 3.02 -9.84 -6.83
CA GLU A 32 2.12 -9.18 -5.91
C GLU A 32 2.75 -7.84 -5.54
N LYS A 33 2.12 -6.74 -6.00
CA LYS A 33 2.50 -5.42 -5.52
C LYS A 33 2.31 -5.48 -4.01
N ILE A 34 3.42 -5.45 -3.28
CA ILE A 34 3.41 -5.06 -1.88
C ILE A 34 2.96 -3.60 -1.90
N GLU A 35 1.64 -3.38 -1.99
CA GLU A 35 1.05 -2.14 -1.55
C GLU A 35 1.44 -2.05 -0.08
N LEU A 36 2.35 -1.12 0.21
CA LEU A 36 2.62 -0.65 1.55
C LEU A 36 1.29 -0.10 2.06
N GLN A 37 0.49 -1.00 2.63
CA GLN A 37 -0.85 -0.74 3.10
C GLN A 37 -0.68 0.19 4.29
N LYS A 38 -0.69 1.50 4.04
CA LYS A 38 -0.68 2.52 5.07
C LYS A 38 -1.86 2.15 5.98
N PRO A 39 -1.62 1.70 7.21
CA PRO A 39 -2.70 1.22 8.05
C PRO A 39 -3.73 2.36 8.15
N ALA A 40 -5.00 2.03 7.98
CA ALA A 40 -6.07 2.99 8.15
C ALA A 40 -5.87 3.71 9.49
N LEU A 41 -5.92 5.04 9.48
CA LEU A 41 -5.77 5.85 10.70
C LEU A 41 -6.89 5.44 11.67
N GLN A 42 -6.54 4.69 12.72
CA GLN A 42 -7.50 4.23 13.72
C GLN A 42 -7.57 5.24 14.86
N ASN A 43 -8.77 5.52 15.34
CA ASN A 43 -8.95 6.34 16.54
C ASN A 43 -8.75 5.46 17.78
N THR A 44 -7.49 5.26 18.17
CA THR A 44 -7.11 4.53 19.39
C THR A 44 -6.36 5.44 20.36
N PRO A 45 -6.37 5.14 21.67
CA PRO A 45 -5.61 5.90 22.65
C PRO A 45 -4.11 5.99 22.34
N GLU A 46 -3.52 4.93 21.77
CA GLU A 46 -2.10 4.87 21.43
C GLU A 46 -1.76 5.84 20.30
N ASN A 47 -2.58 5.88 19.24
CA ASN A 47 -2.41 6.83 18.15
C ASN A 47 -2.60 8.26 18.66
N PHE A 48 -3.61 8.51 19.48
CA PHE A 48 -3.82 9.82 20.09
C PHE A 48 -2.58 10.26 20.91
N GLN A 49 -2.05 9.38 21.75
CA GLN A 49 -0.87 9.68 22.56
C GLN A 49 0.37 9.96 21.70
N GLN A 50 0.55 9.23 20.60
CA GLN A 50 1.62 9.51 19.64
C GLN A 50 1.49 10.90 19.01
N PHE A 51 0.29 11.27 18.55
CA PHE A 51 0.04 12.61 18.00
C PHE A 51 0.26 13.71 19.03
N ALA A 52 -0.30 13.56 20.23
CA ALA A 52 -0.13 14.54 21.30
C ALA A 52 1.35 14.71 21.71
N SER A 53 2.12 13.62 21.71
CA SER A 53 3.57 13.68 22.01
C SER A 53 4.41 14.30 20.90
N ALA A 54 3.88 14.39 19.67
CA ALA A 54 4.55 14.99 18.53
C ALA A 54 4.27 16.50 18.40
N GLU A 55 3.36 17.04 19.21
CA GLU A 55 3.14 18.48 19.27
C GLU A 55 4.36 19.19 19.87
N LEU A 56 4.72 20.31 19.25
CA LEU A 56 5.76 21.18 19.79
C LEU A 56 5.23 21.91 21.02
N GLU A 57 6.10 22.12 22.00
CA GLU A 57 5.78 22.91 23.19
C GLU A 57 5.38 24.35 22.81
N ASP A 58 6.06 24.92 21.81
CA ASP A 58 5.64 26.14 21.14
C ASP A 58 4.86 25.82 19.87
N LYS A 59 3.54 25.94 19.94
CA LYS A 59 2.63 25.70 18.82
C LYS A 59 2.83 26.66 17.63
N CYS A 60 3.50 27.78 17.84
CA CYS A 60 3.81 28.75 16.78
C CYS A 60 5.14 28.43 16.08
N ALA A 61 6.00 27.59 16.69
CA ALA A 61 7.29 27.25 16.13
C ALA A 61 7.15 26.41 14.84
N VAL A 62 7.99 26.70 13.85
CA VAL A 62 8.05 25.92 12.61
C VAL A 62 8.66 24.55 12.92
N PRO A 63 7.96 23.43 12.61
CA PRO A 63 8.50 22.10 12.86
C PRO A 63 9.78 21.83 12.06
N PRO A 64 10.71 21.00 12.58
CA PRO A 64 11.93 20.66 11.86
C PRO A 64 11.66 20.09 10.46
N GLY A 65 12.31 20.66 9.45
CA GLY A 65 12.15 20.23 8.05
C GLY A 65 10.90 20.77 7.34
N GLN A 66 10.07 21.56 8.01
CA GLN A 66 9.01 22.31 7.35
C GLN A 66 9.49 23.66 6.81
N ASP A 67 8.83 24.10 5.74
CA ASP A 67 9.04 25.42 5.17
C ASP A 67 8.27 26.48 5.98
N PRO A 68 8.92 27.58 6.41
CA PRO A 68 8.29 28.60 7.23
C PRO A 68 7.09 29.30 6.58
N GLU A 69 7.12 29.55 5.27
CA GLU A 69 6.03 30.24 4.58
C GLU A 69 4.79 29.35 4.50
N LYS A 70 4.99 28.06 4.20
CA LYS A 70 3.92 27.06 4.22
C LYS A 70 3.38 26.82 5.62
N TRP A 71 4.24 26.87 6.65
CA TRP A 71 3.78 26.76 8.03
C TRP A 71 2.89 27.95 8.39
N LYS A 72 3.27 29.17 8.00
CA LYS A 72 2.45 30.37 8.21
C LYS A 72 1.08 30.26 7.51
N GLU A 73 1.05 29.74 6.29
CA GLU A 73 -0.22 29.46 5.58
C GLU A 73 -1.08 28.44 6.35
N HIS A 74 -0.47 27.34 6.82
CA HIS A 74 -1.17 26.33 7.63
C HIS A 74 -1.78 26.91 8.91
N LEU A 75 -1.03 27.72 9.66
CA LEU A 75 -1.53 28.39 10.86
C LEU A 75 -2.75 29.27 10.54
N GLY A 76 -2.73 29.94 9.37
CA GLY A 76 -3.83 30.77 8.86
C GLY A 76 -5.15 30.04 8.61
N HIS A 77 -5.11 28.72 8.41
CA HIS A 77 -6.31 27.90 8.21
C HIS A 77 -7.05 27.58 9.51
N HIS A 78 -6.37 27.72 10.66
CA HIS A 78 -6.90 27.39 11.98
C HIS A 78 -6.76 28.58 12.96
N PRO A 79 -7.42 29.72 12.68
CA PRO A 79 -7.31 30.93 13.49
C PRO A 79 -7.91 30.78 14.90
N ASP A 80 -8.73 29.77 15.15
CA ASP A 80 -9.22 29.40 16.46
C ASP A 80 -8.12 28.83 17.37
N LEU A 81 -7.09 28.24 16.78
CA LEU A 81 -5.99 27.60 17.50
C LEU A 81 -4.69 28.41 17.46
N TYR A 82 -4.46 29.17 16.39
CA TYR A 82 -3.18 29.83 16.11
C TYR A 82 -3.31 31.34 15.86
N ALA A 83 -4.38 31.98 16.34
CA ALA A 83 -4.59 33.42 16.19
C ALA A 83 -3.40 34.25 16.70
N GLU A 84 -2.73 33.79 17.75
CA GLU A 84 -1.54 34.43 18.32
C GLU A 84 -0.24 34.17 17.56
N CYS A 85 -0.24 33.23 16.62
CA CYS A 85 0.94 32.81 15.87
C CYS A 85 1.10 33.53 14.52
N LEU A 86 0.15 34.39 14.13
CA LEU A 86 0.01 34.96 12.77
C LEU A 86 0.30 36.45 12.67
#